data_AF-A0A7V8W1V3-F1
#
_entry.id   AF-A0A7V8W1V3-F1
#
_cell.length_a   1.000
_cell.length_b   1.000
_cell.length_c   1.000
_cell.angle_alpha   90.00
_cell.angle_beta   90.00
_cell.angle_gamma   90.00
#
_symmetry.space_group_name_H-M   'P 1'
#
loop_
_entity.id
_entity.type
_entity.pdbx_description
1 polymer ?
#
loop_
_entity_poly.entity_id
_entity_poly.type
_entity_poly.pdbx_seq_one_letter_code
_entity_poly.pdbx_strand_id
1 'polypeptide(L)'
;MKIKILMFAFAIIIAAGVNAQGRRMASPAAHTMRAHDNRNDRRDIRKDTRDVHQDKKDVWNDKKGVWKDTKNIKNDKANRHGDIKDLQGDKKDIQTDRKEFVQDKKEGNTGDLAGDKADLKSDRQDIKGDVKDIKGDIKDIRNDKQDRNQDIKEIKGDKKDIMKDKRDRRKDVKDLKQDKSPAPVVPVPNQ
;
A
#
# COMPACT_ATOMS: atom_id res chain seq x y z
N MET A 1 45.83 -10.98 22.66
CA MET A 1 46.62 -11.26 23.89
C MET A 1 45.89 -10.65 25.07
N LYS A 2 45.60 -11.47 26.10
CA LYS A 2 44.83 -11.08 27.29
C LYS A 2 45.79 -10.45 28.30
N ILE A 3 45.54 -9.22 28.73
CA ILE A 3 46.30 -8.57 29.82
C ILE A 3 45.39 -8.52 31.05
N LYS A 4 45.72 -9.34 32.05
CA LYS A 4 45.21 -9.29 33.43
C LYS A 4 46.35 -8.78 34.31
N ILE A 5 46.16 -7.67 34.99
CA ILE A 5 46.99 -7.17 36.10
C ILE A 5 45.98 -6.59 37.11
N LEU A 6 45.60 -7.35 38.14
CA LEU A 6 46.20 -7.50 39.48
C LEU A 6 45.86 -6.34 40.43
N MET A 7 45.46 -6.76 41.64
CA MET A 7 44.71 -6.09 42.70
C MET A 7 45.49 -5.08 43.56
N PHE A 8 44.76 -4.51 44.55
CA PHE A 8 45.10 -3.73 45.75
C PHE A 8 44.77 -2.22 45.62
N ALA A 9 44.10 -1.53 46.54
CA ALA A 9 43.86 -1.78 47.96
C ALA A 9 42.56 -1.11 48.45
N PHE A 10 42.00 -1.67 49.53
CA PHE A 10 40.93 -1.13 50.37
C PHE A 10 41.40 0.14 51.10
N ALA A 11 40.57 1.19 51.11
CA ALA A 11 40.66 2.26 52.09
C ALA A 11 39.25 2.57 52.62
N ILE A 12 39.03 2.17 53.87
CA ILE A 12 37.86 2.47 54.68
C ILE A 12 38.00 3.93 55.14
N ILE A 13 37.05 4.78 54.78
CA ILE A 13 36.84 6.07 55.46
C ILE A 13 35.49 6.01 56.14
N ILE A 14 35.53 5.86 57.46
CA ILE A 14 34.43 6.13 58.37
C ILE A 14 34.37 7.66 58.53
N ALA A 15 33.25 8.27 58.15
CA ALA A 15 32.94 9.64 58.55
C ALA A 15 31.50 9.69 59.08
N ALA A 16 31.41 10.26 60.28
CA ALA A 16 30.28 10.27 61.19
C ALA A 16 29.04 10.96 60.64
N GLY A 17 27.89 10.53 61.15
CA GLY A 17 26.58 11.06 60.78
C GLY A 17 26.36 12.52 61.18
N VAL A 18 25.48 13.16 60.43
CA VAL A 18 24.70 14.32 60.87
C VAL A 18 23.25 14.01 60.55
N ASN A 19 22.44 13.87 61.61
CA ASN A 19 21.00 13.90 61.53
C ASN A 19 20.57 15.32 61.12
N ALA A 20 19.94 15.45 59.96
CA ALA A 20 19.17 16.63 59.60
C ALA A 20 17.80 16.17 59.12
N GLN A 21 16.82 16.19 60.04
CA GLN A 21 15.42 16.25 59.69
C GLN A 21 15.15 17.57 58.97
N GLY A 22 14.38 17.52 57.89
CA GLY A 22 13.60 18.68 57.44
C GLY A 22 13.95 19.22 56.06
N ARG A 23 12.92 19.19 55.20
CA ARG A 23 12.75 19.88 53.92
C ARG A 23 13.42 19.22 52.71
N ARG A 24 12.72 18.23 52.14
CA ARG A 24 12.76 17.98 50.69
C ARG A 24 12.14 19.20 49.98
N MET A 25 12.93 20.25 49.76
CA MET A 25 12.55 21.27 48.79
C MET A 25 12.61 20.62 47.41
N ALA A 26 11.48 20.59 46.70
CA ALA A 26 11.46 20.23 45.30
C ALA A 26 12.45 21.14 44.55
N SER A 27 13.56 20.58 44.07
CA SER A 27 14.60 21.35 43.38
C SER A 27 14.01 22.04 42.13
N PRO A 28 14.28 23.33 41.89
CA PRO A 28 13.88 24.03 40.66
C PRO A 28 14.35 23.31 39.37
N ALA A 29 15.44 22.54 39.47
CA ALA A 29 15.94 21.70 38.39
C ALA A 29 14.95 20.60 37.96
N ALA A 30 14.18 20.03 38.89
CA ALA A 30 13.20 18.99 38.56
C ALA A 30 11.96 19.55 37.85
N HIS A 31 11.56 20.79 38.17
CA HIS A 31 10.47 21.49 37.50
C HIS A 31 10.86 21.94 36.08
N THR A 32 12.08 22.44 35.90
CA THR A 32 12.59 22.87 34.59
C THR A 32 12.83 21.70 33.65
N MET A 33 13.36 20.57 34.13
CA MET A 33 13.48 19.34 33.32
C MET A 33 12.11 18.78 32.90
N ARG A 34 11.13 18.68 33.81
CA ARG A 34 9.76 18.24 33.46
C ARG A 34 9.08 19.18 32.46
N ALA A 35 9.27 20.49 32.58
CA ALA A 35 8.70 21.47 31.65
C ALA A 35 9.33 21.38 30.25
N HIS A 36 10.62 21.07 30.18
CA HIS A 36 11.34 20.85 28.93
C HIS A 36 10.87 19.56 28.23
N ASP A 37 10.69 18.47 29.00
CA ASP A 37 10.19 17.18 28.51
C ASP A 37 8.78 17.31 27.93
N ASN A 38 7.88 17.94 28.69
CA ASN A 38 6.51 18.27 28.26
C ASN A 38 6.42 19.10 26.96
N ARG A 39 7.45 19.88 26.63
CA ARG A 39 7.52 20.68 25.40
C ARG A 39 7.94 19.80 24.21
N ASN A 40 8.84 18.84 24.43
CA ASN A 40 9.27 17.87 23.43
C ASN A 40 8.12 16.91 23.08
N ASP A 41 7.44 16.34 24.08
CA ASP A 41 6.28 15.46 23.85
C ASP A 41 5.18 16.15 23.02
N ARG A 42 4.91 17.43 23.31
CA ARG A 42 3.95 18.23 22.53
C ARG A 42 4.39 18.43 21.09
N ARG A 43 5.69 18.52 20.83
CA ARG A 43 6.24 18.65 19.47
C ARG A 43 6.10 17.32 18.73
N ASP A 44 6.40 16.21 19.39
CA ASP A 44 6.35 14.87 18.80
C ASP A 44 4.92 14.48 18.47
N ILE A 45 3.97 14.66 19.41
CA ILE A 45 2.54 14.45 19.15
C ILE A 45 2.02 15.28 17.96
N ARG A 46 2.51 16.51 17.80
CA ARG A 46 2.15 17.37 16.65
C ARG A 46 2.73 16.83 15.35
N LYS A 47 3.97 16.32 15.38
CA LYS A 47 4.61 15.67 14.24
C LYS A 47 3.83 14.42 13.84
N ASP A 48 3.55 13.51 14.77
CA ASP A 48 2.77 12.29 14.51
C ASP A 48 1.35 12.59 14.03
N THR A 49 0.77 13.71 14.47
CA THR A 49 -0.53 14.16 13.96
C THR A 49 -0.46 14.56 12.49
N ARG A 50 0.63 15.23 12.09
CA ARG A 50 0.88 15.63 10.71
C ARG A 50 1.20 14.41 9.84
N ASP A 51 2.05 13.50 10.33
CA ASP A 51 2.46 12.31 9.60
C ASP A 51 1.23 11.42 9.33
N VAL A 52 0.43 11.11 10.35
CA VAL A 52 -0.85 10.38 10.19
C VAL A 52 -1.84 11.08 9.25
N HIS A 53 -1.79 12.42 9.14
CA HIS A 53 -2.63 13.14 8.18
C HIS A 53 -2.11 12.96 6.76
N GLN A 54 -0.80 13.03 6.57
CA GLN A 54 -0.15 12.83 5.28
C GLN A 54 -0.37 11.40 4.76
N ASP A 55 -0.13 10.38 5.58
CA ASP A 55 -0.34 8.98 5.18
C ASP A 55 -1.78 8.70 4.76
N LYS A 56 -2.76 9.33 5.43
CA LYS A 56 -4.17 9.21 5.04
C LYS A 56 -4.45 9.82 3.67
N LYS A 57 -3.76 10.91 3.33
CA LYS A 57 -3.86 11.58 2.04
C LYS A 57 -3.24 10.71 0.95
N ASP A 58 -2.11 10.09 1.24
CA ASP A 58 -1.43 9.18 0.32
C ASP A 58 -2.28 7.94 0.05
N VAL A 59 -2.79 7.28 1.11
CA VAL A 59 -3.78 6.19 0.99
C VAL A 59 -5.03 6.58 0.21
N TRP A 60 -5.46 7.86 0.27
CA TRP A 60 -6.58 8.33 -0.54
C TRP A 60 -6.21 8.44 -2.03
N ASN A 61 -5.01 8.94 -2.34
CA ASN A 61 -4.50 9.01 -3.70
C ASN A 61 -4.33 7.60 -4.30
N ASP A 62 -3.77 6.65 -3.54
CA ASP A 62 -3.55 5.29 -4.03
C ASP A 62 -4.87 4.58 -4.33
N LYS A 63 -5.88 4.76 -3.47
CA LYS A 63 -7.24 4.27 -3.76
C LYS A 63 -7.82 4.86 -5.04
N LYS A 64 -7.50 6.12 -5.36
CA LYS A 64 -7.92 6.75 -6.60
C LYS A 64 -7.19 6.12 -7.81
N GLY A 65 -5.92 5.76 -7.65
CA GLY A 65 -5.16 4.95 -8.61
C GLY A 65 -5.87 3.62 -8.89
N VAL A 66 -6.05 2.81 -7.85
CA VAL A 66 -6.74 1.51 -7.92
C VAL A 66 -8.13 1.60 -8.58
N TRP A 67 -8.87 2.68 -8.32
CA TRP A 67 -10.17 2.90 -8.97
C TRP A 67 -10.03 3.13 -10.48
N LYS A 68 -9.03 3.91 -10.92
CA LYS A 68 -8.75 4.13 -12.35
C LYS A 68 -8.35 2.82 -13.01
N ASP A 69 -7.47 2.04 -12.41
CA ASP A 69 -7.02 0.76 -12.98
C ASP A 69 -8.18 -0.23 -13.07
N THR A 70 -9.05 -0.24 -12.05
CA THR A 70 -10.29 -1.04 -12.09
C THR A 70 -11.20 -0.63 -13.25
N LYS A 71 -11.29 0.67 -13.55
CA LYS A 71 -12.08 1.17 -14.69
C LYS A 71 -11.43 0.79 -16.02
N ASN A 72 -10.12 0.93 -16.15
CA ASN A 72 -9.38 0.56 -17.37
C ASN A 72 -9.54 -0.93 -17.66
N ILE A 73 -9.25 -1.80 -16.68
CA ILE A 73 -9.45 -3.26 -16.78
C ILE A 73 -10.88 -3.62 -17.21
N LYS A 74 -11.89 -2.84 -16.77
CA LYS A 74 -13.28 -3.07 -17.18
C LYS A 74 -13.49 -2.72 -18.66
N ASN A 75 -12.95 -1.59 -19.11
CA ASN A 75 -13.02 -1.16 -20.50
C ASN A 75 -12.28 -2.12 -21.43
N ASP A 76 -11.06 -2.53 -21.07
CA ASP A 76 -10.25 -3.44 -21.90
C ASP A 76 -10.94 -4.80 -22.05
N LYS A 77 -11.61 -5.27 -21.00
CA LYS A 77 -12.46 -6.48 -21.09
C LYS A 77 -13.66 -6.30 -22.03
N ALA A 78 -14.24 -5.10 -22.09
CA ALA A 78 -15.37 -4.82 -22.96
C ALA A 78 -14.92 -4.73 -24.43
N ASN A 79 -13.79 -4.07 -24.69
CA ASN A 79 -13.17 -4.00 -26.01
C ASN A 79 -12.85 -5.41 -26.53
N ARG A 80 -12.10 -6.20 -25.74
CA ARG A 80 -11.81 -7.60 -26.09
C ARG A 80 -13.07 -8.43 -26.32
N HIS A 81 -14.17 -8.13 -25.63
CA HIS A 81 -15.44 -8.82 -25.87
C HIS A 81 -16.03 -8.46 -27.24
N GLY A 82 -15.90 -7.19 -27.66
CA GLY A 82 -16.16 -6.73 -29.01
C GLY A 82 -15.31 -7.49 -30.02
N ASP A 83 -14.00 -7.52 -29.85
CA ASP A 83 -13.08 -8.20 -30.78
C ASP A 83 -13.40 -9.69 -30.92
N ILE A 84 -13.77 -10.35 -29.82
CA ILE A 84 -14.23 -11.76 -29.84
C ILE A 84 -15.53 -11.92 -30.64
N LYS A 85 -16.43 -10.94 -30.60
CA LYS A 85 -17.71 -10.97 -31.34
C LYS A 85 -17.46 -10.76 -32.83
N ASP A 86 -16.57 -9.83 -33.19
CA ASP A 86 -16.21 -9.55 -34.57
C ASP A 86 -15.52 -10.77 -35.18
N LEU A 87 -14.55 -11.37 -34.46
CA LEU A 87 -13.93 -12.65 -34.82
C LEU A 87 -14.93 -13.81 -35.02
N GLN A 88 -16.06 -13.80 -34.31
CA GLN A 88 -17.12 -14.78 -34.53
C GLN A 88 -17.94 -14.49 -35.79
N GLY A 89 -18.09 -13.21 -36.16
CA GLY A 89 -18.63 -12.77 -37.45
C GLY A 89 -17.76 -13.26 -38.59
N ASP A 90 -16.47 -12.91 -38.60
CA ASP A 90 -15.54 -13.27 -39.68
C ASP A 90 -15.48 -14.79 -39.90
N LYS A 91 -15.56 -15.58 -38.82
CA LYS A 91 -15.61 -17.04 -38.90
C LYS A 91 -16.86 -17.56 -39.61
N LYS A 92 -18.02 -16.89 -39.45
CA LYS A 92 -19.26 -17.25 -40.14
C LYS A 92 -19.21 -16.84 -41.61
N ASP A 93 -18.61 -15.70 -41.90
CA ASP A 93 -18.47 -15.18 -43.26
C ASP A 93 -17.58 -16.12 -44.07
N ILE A 94 -16.37 -16.45 -43.56
CA ILE A 94 -15.50 -17.49 -44.15
C ILE A 94 -16.23 -18.82 -44.34
N GLN A 95 -17.09 -19.21 -43.40
CA GLN A 95 -17.83 -20.45 -43.51
C GLN A 95 -18.83 -20.41 -44.67
N THR A 96 -19.43 -19.24 -44.92
CA THR A 96 -20.37 -18.99 -46.02
C THR A 96 -19.62 -18.94 -47.34
N ASP A 97 -18.57 -18.13 -47.45
CA ASP A 97 -17.73 -18.02 -48.66
C ASP A 97 -17.15 -19.38 -49.05
N ARG A 98 -16.75 -20.19 -48.06
CA ARG A 98 -16.27 -21.55 -48.32
C ARG A 98 -17.36 -22.45 -48.91
N LYS A 99 -18.63 -22.30 -48.52
CA LYS A 99 -19.73 -23.08 -49.10
C LYS A 99 -19.98 -22.65 -50.54
N GLU A 100 -20.00 -21.35 -50.80
CA GLU A 100 -20.19 -20.76 -52.13
C GLU A 100 -19.07 -21.21 -53.07
N PHE A 101 -17.81 -21.05 -52.68
CA PHE A 101 -16.65 -21.56 -53.42
C PHE A 101 -16.75 -23.05 -53.78
N VAL A 102 -17.23 -23.88 -52.84
CA VAL A 102 -17.40 -25.33 -53.09
C VAL A 102 -18.55 -25.57 -54.07
N GLN A 103 -19.60 -24.75 -54.04
CA GLN A 103 -20.74 -24.85 -54.94
C GLN A 103 -20.36 -24.43 -56.37
N ASP A 104 -19.72 -23.27 -56.54
CA ASP A 104 -19.27 -22.79 -57.85
C ASP A 104 -18.31 -23.77 -58.52
N LYS A 105 -17.41 -24.36 -57.72
CA LYS A 105 -16.53 -25.42 -58.20
C LYS A 105 -17.28 -26.66 -58.67
N LYS A 106 -18.40 -27.03 -58.05
CA LYS A 106 -19.23 -28.17 -58.47
C LYS A 106 -20.04 -27.86 -59.73
N GLU A 107 -20.53 -26.63 -59.84
CA GLU A 107 -21.33 -26.17 -60.99
C GLU A 107 -20.47 -25.86 -62.23
N GLY A 108 -19.15 -25.76 -62.07
CA GLY A 108 -18.22 -25.46 -63.16
C GLY A 108 -18.06 -23.95 -63.41
N ASN A 109 -18.53 -23.11 -62.50
CA ASN A 109 -18.36 -21.66 -62.53
C ASN A 109 -16.93 -21.32 -62.10
N THR A 110 -15.95 -21.48 -63.00
CA THR A 110 -14.53 -21.36 -62.64
C THR A 110 -13.95 -19.95 -62.76
N GLY A 111 -14.74 -18.98 -63.24
CA GLY A 111 -14.28 -17.62 -63.53
C GLY A 111 -13.68 -16.92 -62.30
N ASP A 112 -14.32 -17.09 -61.15
CA ASP A 112 -14.03 -16.31 -59.94
C ASP A 112 -13.30 -17.11 -58.84
N LEU A 113 -13.15 -18.44 -59.00
CA LEU A 113 -12.56 -19.33 -57.98
C LEU A 113 -11.15 -18.93 -57.53
N ALA A 114 -10.37 -18.26 -58.38
CA ALA A 114 -9.05 -17.77 -58.00
C ALA A 114 -9.13 -16.59 -57.03
N GLY A 115 -10.11 -15.70 -57.22
CA GLY A 115 -10.43 -14.57 -56.34
C GLY A 115 -10.93 -15.06 -54.99
N ASP A 116 -11.98 -15.90 -54.98
CA ASP A 116 -12.55 -16.46 -53.74
C ASP A 116 -11.50 -17.15 -52.87
N LYS A 117 -10.56 -17.86 -53.50
CA LYS A 117 -9.48 -18.54 -52.79
C LYS A 117 -8.47 -17.56 -52.21
N ALA A 118 -8.22 -16.44 -52.87
CA ALA A 118 -7.38 -15.37 -52.37
C ALA A 118 -8.05 -14.66 -51.19
N ASP A 119 -9.34 -14.37 -51.29
CA ASP A 119 -10.14 -13.72 -50.25
C ASP A 119 -10.22 -14.61 -49.00
N LEU A 120 -10.61 -15.88 -49.14
CA LEU A 120 -10.58 -16.87 -48.06
C LEU A 120 -9.21 -17.04 -47.39
N LYS A 121 -8.12 -16.77 -48.12
CA LYS A 121 -6.77 -16.79 -47.57
C LYS A 121 -6.49 -15.50 -46.78
N SER A 122 -6.94 -14.35 -47.27
CA SER A 122 -6.84 -13.06 -46.57
C SER A 122 -7.61 -13.12 -45.26
N ASP A 123 -8.88 -13.53 -45.27
CA ASP A 123 -9.71 -13.55 -44.06
C ASP A 123 -9.11 -14.47 -42.99
N ARG A 124 -8.51 -15.60 -43.40
CA ARG A 124 -7.79 -16.48 -42.46
C ARG A 124 -6.55 -15.84 -41.86
N GLN A 125 -5.88 -14.96 -42.58
CA GLN A 125 -4.75 -14.19 -42.07
C GLN A 125 -5.23 -13.12 -41.09
N ASP A 126 -6.33 -12.44 -41.40
CA ASP A 126 -6.94 -11.42 -40.53
C ASP A 126 -7.41 -12.03 -39.21
N ILE A 127 -8.19 -13.12 -39.26
CA ILE A 127 -8.58 -13.92 -38.08
C ILE A 127 -7.38 -14.35 -37.22
N LYS A 128 -6.26 -14.68 -37.86
CA LYS A 128 -5.04 -15.06 -37.14
C LYS A 128 -4.42 -13.84 -36.43
N GLY A 129 -4.50 -12.67 -37.04
CA GLY A 129 -4.18 -11.37 -36.43
C GLY A 129 -5.05 -11.13 -35.20
N ASP A 130 -6.37 -11.15 -35.35
CA ASP A 130 -7.31 -10.87 -34.25
C ASP A 130 -7.12 -11.81 -33.06
N VAL A 131 -6.91 -13.11 -33.34
CA VAL A 131 -6.61 -14.10 -32.29
C VAL A 131 -5.32 -13.77 -31.55
N LYS A 132 -4.32 -13.21 -32.23
CA LYS A 132 -3.06 -12.80 -31.60
C LYS A 132 -3.28 -11.56 -30.74
N ASP A 133 -4.05 -10.60 -31.21
CA ASP A 133 -4.32 -9.35 -30.49
C ASP A 133 -5.17 -9.61 -29.24
N ILE A 134 -6.23 -10.41 -29.35
CA ILE A 134 -7.04 -10.88 -28.20
C ILE A 134 -6.17 -11.59 -27.15
N LYS A 135 -5.17 -12.36 -27.57
CA LYS A 135 -4.21 -13.00 -26.65
C LYS A 135 -3.33 -11.97 -25.96
N GLY A 136 -2.91 -10.92 -26.67
CA GLY A 136 -2.25 -9.74 -26.12
C GLY A 136 -3.08 -9.10 -25.02
N ASP A 137 -4.33 -8.73 -25.32
CA ASP A 137 -5.24 -8.09 -24.37
C ASP A 137 -5.46 -8.93 -23.11
N ILE A 138 -5.57 -10.26 -23.25
CA ILE A 138 -5.70 -11.16 -22.10
C ILE A 138 -4.47 -11.09 -21.19
N LYS A 139 -3.27 -10.99 -21.78
CA LYS A 139 -2.02 -10.87 -21.03
C LYS A 139 -1.95 -9.52 -20.33
N ASP A 140 -2.28 -8.43 -21.01
CA ASP A 140 -2.21 -7.08 -20.46
C ASP A 140 -3.21 -6.92 -19.30
N ILE A 141 -4.47 -7.34 -19.50
CA ILE A 141 -5.49 -7.35 -18.44
C ILE A 141 -5.08 -8.24 -17.24
N ARG A 142 -4.28 -9.29 -17.47
CA ARG A 142 -3.74 -10.10 -16.36
C ARG A 142 -2.70 -9.31 -15.57
N ASN A 143 -1.80 -8.62 -16.24
CA ASN A 143 -0.76 -7.80 -15.61
C ASN A 143 -1.40 -6.63 -14.84
N ASP A 144 -2.33 -5.89 -15.45
CA ASP A 144 -3.00 -4.76 -14.79
C ASP A 144 -3.74 -5.20 -13.51
N LYS A 145 -4.34 -6.40 -13.54
CA LYS A 145 -4.96 -6.97 -12.33
C LYS A 145 -3.92 -7.29 -11.26
N GLN A 146 -2.74 -7.78 -11.65
CA GLN A 146 -1.68 -8.08 -10.70
C GLN A 146 -1.17 -6.80 -10.03
N ASP A 147 -0.90 -5.76 -10.82
CA ASP A 147 -0.41 -4.47 -10.33
C ASP A 147 -1.44 -3.81 -9.40
N ARG A 148 -2.69 -3.68 -9.85
CA ARG A 148 -3.78 -3.19 -9.00
C ARG A 148 -3.94 -4.00 -7.70
N ASN A 149 -3.77 -5.32 -7.75
CA ASN A 149 -3.85 -6.14 -6.55
C ASN A 149 -2.67 -5.92 -5.60
N GLN A 150 -1.50 -5.58 -6.13
CA GLN A 150 -0.33 -5.18 -5.35
C GLN A 150 -0.58 -3.83 -4.66
N ASP A 151 -1.09 -2.83 -5.37
CA ASP A 151 -1.47 -1.53 -4.79
C ASP A 151 -2.50 -1.70 -3.66
N ILE A 152 -3.48 -2.59 -3.84
CA ILE A 152 -4.47 -2.90 -2.80
C ILE A 152 -3.80 -3.50 -1.54
N LYS A 153 -2.72 -4.29 -1.69
CA LYS A 153 -1.98 -4.83 -0.54
C LYS A 153 -1.19 -3.74 0.16
N GLU A 154 -0.56 -2.85 -0.58
CA GLU A 154 0.21 -1.70 -0.05
C GLU A 154 -0.71 -0.79 0.76
N ILE A 155 -1.86 -0.40 0.18
CA ILE A 155 -2.91 0.36 0.89
C ILE A 155 -3.37 -0.32 2.19
N LYS A 156 -3.39 -1.67 2.23
CA LYS A 156 -3.73 -2.41 3.46
C LYS A 156 -2.59 -2.35 4.48
N GLY A 157 -1.34 -2.35 4.03
CA GLY A 157 -0.15 -2.09 4.85
C GLY A 157 -0.20 -0.71 5.48
N ASP A 158 -0.31 0.33 4.66
CA ASP A 158 -0.32 1.72 5.13
C ASP A 158 -1.44 1.98 6.14
N LYS A 159 -2.62 1.38 5.91
CA LYS A 159 -3.72 1.45 6.89
C LYS A 159 -3.36 0.84 8.24
N LYS A 160 -2.60 -0.25 8.28
CA LYS A 160 -2.16 -0.85 9.54
C LYS A 160 -1.16 0.06 10.24
N ASP A 161 -0.23 0.64 9.49
CA ASP A 161 0.79 1.55 10.03
C ASP A 161 0.14 2.82 10.60
N ILE A 162 -0.76 3.45 9.85
CA ILE A 162 -1.59 4.56 10.33
C ILE A 162 -2.34 4.21 11.63
N MET A 163 -2.82 2.97 11.78
CA MET A 163 -3.51 2.54 13.00
C MET A 163 -2.56 2.35 14.17
N LYS A 164 -1.33 1.90 13.92
CA LYS A 164 -0.27 1.81 14.92
C LYS A 164 0.17 3.21 15.37
N ASP A 165 0.43 4.12 14.45
CA ASP A 165 0.86 5.49 14.76
C ASP A 165 -0.21 6.26 15.54
N LYS A 166 -1.49 6.05 15.19
CA LYS A 166 -2.60 6.58 16.00
C LYS A 166 -2.64 6.01 17.41
N ARG A 167 -2.25 4.75 17.61
CA ARG A 167 -2.23 4.12 18.93
C ARG A 167 -1.07 4.66 19.76
N ASP A 168 0.10 4.78 19.16
CA ASP A 168 1.30 5.27 19.85
C ASP A 168 1.12 6.74 20.23
N ARG A 169 0.69 7.59 19.30
CA ARG A 169 0.29 8.98 19.62
C ARG A 169 -0.74 9.08 20.74
N ARG A 170 -1.69 8.14 20.83
CA ARG A 170 -2.69 8.13 21.93
C ARG A 170 -2.04 7.83 23.28
N LYS A 171 -1.00 6.99 23.32
CA LYS A 171 -0.21 6.74 24.54
C LYS A 171 0.57 7.99 24.91
N ASP A 172 1.27 8.61 23.97
CA ASP A 172 2.06 9.82 24.23
C ASP A 172 1.18 10.96 24.76
N VAL A 173 -0.03 11.12 24.19
CA VAL A 173 -1.03 12.06 24.70
C VAL A 173 -1.48 11.72 26.13
N LYS A 174 -1.57 10.43 26.50
CA LYS A 174 -1.96 9.99 27.84
C LYS A 174 -0.83 10.22 28.84
N ASP A 175 0.39 9.87 28.48
CA ASP A 175 1.58 10.03 29.33
C ASP A 175 1.83 11.51 29.60
N LEU A 176 1.74 12.34 28.56
CA LEU A 176 1.80 13.80 28.66
C LEU A 176 0.71 14.40 29.58
N LYS A 177 -0.46 13.75 29.70
CA LYS A 177 -1.52 14.18 30.64
C LYS A 177 -1.19 13.76 32.08
N GLN A 178 -0.59 12.59 32.26
CA GLN A 178 -0.17 12.09 33.57
C GLN A 178 0.97 12.94 34.13
N ASP A 179 1.95 13.31 33.32
CA ASP A 179 3.08 14.16 33.73
C ASP A 179 2.66 15.58 34.13
N LYS A 180 1.51 16.04 33.61
CA LYS A 180 0.90 17.32 33.99
C LYS A 180 -0.01 17.25 35.22
N SER A 181 -0.36 16.07 35.69
CA SER A 181 -1.23 15.92 36.85
C SER A 181 -0.43 16.20 38.14
N PRO A 182 -0.89 17.11 39.03
CA PRO A 182 -0.21 17.34 40.30
C PRO A 182 -0.23 16.06 41.16
N ALA A 183 0.85 15.83 41.92
CA ALA A 183 0.91 14.68 42.84
C ALA A 183 -0.27 14.75 43.84
N PRO A 184 -0.84 13.60 44.25
CA PRO A 184 -1.92 13.59 45.24
C PRO A 184 -1.43 14.29 46.51
N VAL A 185 -2.16 15.33 46.93
CA VAL A 185 -1.91 16.02 48.19
C VAL A 185 -2.23 15.02 49.29
N VAL A 186 -1.19 14.43 49.89
CA VAL A 186 -1.35 13.54 51.05
C VAL A 186 -1.82 14.44 52.20
N PRO A 187 -3.01 14.21 52.80
CA PRO A 187 -3.45 15.01 53.93
C PRO A 187 -2.45 14.83 55.07
N VAL A 188 -1.86 15.94 55.52
CA VAL A 188 -0.99 15.96 56.70
C VAL A 188 -1.89 15.67 57.92
N PRO A 189 -1.61 14.65 58.75
CA PRO A 189 -2.39 14.43 59.96
C PRO A 189 -2.29 15.65 60.87
N ASN A 190 -3.44 16.23 61.25
CA ASN A 190 -3.50 17.26 62.28
C ASN A 190 -2.90 16.69 63.58
N GLN A 191 -1.85 17.35 64.07
CA GLN A 191 -1.36 17.17 65.44
C GLN A 191 -2.20 18.03 66.38
#